data_AF-A0A8J6RS46-F1
#
_entry.id   AF-A0A8J6RS46-F1
#
_cell.length_a   1.000
_cell.length_b   1.000
_cell.length_c   1.000
_cell.angle_alpha   90.00
_cell.angle_beta   90.00
_cell.angle_gamma   90.00
#
_symmetry.space_group_name_H-M   'P 1'
#
loop_
_entity.id
_entity.type
_entity.pdbx_description
1 polymer ?
#
loop_
_entity_poly.entity_id
_entity_poly.type
_entity_poly.pdbx_seq_one_letter_code
_entity_poly.pdbx_strand_id
1 'polypeptide(L)' 'MTPSSDIFLTNHTQDQPPELPQQQEPFPGGSVETLLYLLEQAIAYSGTGIVISDATLPDNPIIYCNRAFEKITGYSLG' A
#
# COMPACT_ATOMS: atom_id res chain seq x y z
N MET A 1 50.60 5.14 34.17
CA MET A 1 50.50 4.86 32.73
C MET A 1 49.59 3.66 32.57
N THR A 2 48.42 3.86 31.97
CA THR A 2 47.52 2.79 31.52
C THR A 2 48.09 2.15 30.25
N PRO A 3 47.66 0.92 29.93
CA PRO A 3 47.25 0.66 28.57
C PRO A 3 45.75 0.36 28.54
N SER A 4 45.05 1.19 27.78
CA SER A 4 43.75 0.91 27.20
C SER A 4 43.89 -0.22 26.19
N SER A 5 42.97 -1.18 26.23
CA SER A 5 42.62 -1.99 25.06
C SER A 5 41.18 -2.46 25.18
N ASP A 6 40.35 -1.83 24.37
CA ASP A 6 39.03 -2.25 23.94
C ASP A 6 39.03 -3.69 23.37
N ILE A 7 37.80 -4.19 23.15
CA ILE A 7 37.39 -5.44 22.48
C ILE A 7 36.94 -6.49 23.48
N PHE A 8 35.66 -6.42 23.86
CA PHE A 8 34.72 -7.52 23.64
C PHE A 8 33.36 -6.92 23.33
N LEU A 9 33.13 -6.70 22.03
CA LEU A 9 31.80 -6.54 21.45
C LEU A 9 31.09 -7.90 21.58
N THR A 10 30.59 -8.22 22.77
CA THR A 10 29.58 -9.27 22.90
C THR A 10 28.26 -8.55 22.92
N ASN A 11 27.59 -8.58 21.76
CA ASN A 11 26.15 -8.40 21.68
C ASN A 11 25.54 -9.29 22.77
N HIS A 12 25.27 -8.72 23.93
CA HIS A 12 24.17 -9.20 24.73
C HIS A 12 22.97 -9.03 23.82
N THR A 13 22.43 -10.16 23.35
CA THR A 13 21.08 -10.23 22.81
C THR A 13 20.18 -9.62 23.87
N GLN A 14 19.98 -8.31 23.76
CA GLN A 14 18.79 -7.69 24.27
C GLN A 14 17.70 -8.48 23.55
N ASP A 15 16.92 -9.26 24.31
CA ASP A 15 15.62 -9.78 23.88
C ASP A 15 14.73 -8.57 23.57
N GLN A 16 15.10 -7.83 22.53
CA GLN A 16 14.25 -6.85 21.93
C GLN A 16 13.25 -7.71 21.17
N PRO A 17 11.99 -7.78 21.65
CA PRO A 17 10.98 -8.55 20.95
C PRO A 17 10.99 -8.09 19.49
N PRO A 18 10.79 -9.01 18.52
CA PRO A 18 10.68 -8.61 17.13
C PRO A 18 9.68 -7.46 17.08
N GLU A 19 10.08 -6.31 16.51
CA GLU A 19 9.13 -5.23 16.23
C GLU A 19 7.97 -5.90 15.50
N LEU A 20 6.84 -6.01 16.19
CA LEU A 20 5.62 -6.53 15.61
C LEU A 20 5.42 -5.76 14.31
N PRO A 21 5.17 -6.42 13.16
CA PRO A 21 4.85 -5.70 11.93
C PRO A 21 3.84 -4.65 12.32
N GLN A 22 4.19 -3.37 12.11
CA GLN A 22 3.51 -2.24 12.73
C GLN A 22 2.03 -2.53 12.73
N GLN A 23 1.46 -2.72 13.92
CA GLN A 23 0.04 -3.01 14.06
C GLN A 23 -0.63 -1.89 13.29
N GLN A 24 -1.15 -2.22 12.10
CA GLN A 24 -1.98 -1.29 11.36
C GLN A 24 -3.05 -0.90 12.37
N GLU A 25 -3.01 0.36 12.82
CA GLU A 25 -3.98 0.93 13.75
C GLU A 25 -5.36 0.39 13.35
N PRO A 26 -6.17 -0.13 14.30
CA PRO A 26 -7.47 -0.68 13.97
C PRO A 26 -8.21 0.31 13.07
N PHE A 27 -8.41 -0.08 11.80
CA PHE A 27 -8.90 0.84 10.76
C PHE A 27 -10.19 1.49 11.26
N PRO A 28 -10.24 2.83 11.38
CA PRO A 28 -11.31 3.52 12.11
C PRO A 28 -12.66 3.13 11.52
N GLY A 29 -13.49 2.54 12.36
CA GLY A 29 -14.76 1.94 11.98
C GLY A 29 -15.68 2.91 11.26
N GLY A 30 -16.25 2.43 10.15
CA GLY A 30 -17.58 2.80 9.67
C GLY A 30 -17.78 4.17 9.02
N SER A 31 -16.74 5.00 8.85
CA SER A 31 -16.90 6.24 8.08
C SER A 31 -16.88 5.94 6.56
N VAL A 32 -17.59 6.76 5.79
CA VAL A 32 -17.62 6.66 4.33
C VAL A 32 -16.22 6.88 3.76
N GLU A 33 -15.43 7.75 4.35
CA GLU A 33 -14.05 8.05 3.98
C GLU A 33 -13.15 6.83 4.13
N THR A 34 -13.28 6.07 5.23
CA THR A 34 -12.52 4.82 5.42
C THR A 34 -12.90 3.79 4.36
N LEU A 35 -14.19 3.67 4.05
CA LEU A 35 -14.65 2.76 3.00
C LEU A 35 -14.11 3.17 1.62
N LEU A 36 -14.15 4.46 1.30
CA LEU A 36 -13.61 5.00 0.05
C LEU A 36 -12.12 4.72 -0.08
N TYR A 37 -11.36 4.96 0.99
CA TYR A 37 -9.94 4.66 1.04
C TYR A 37 -9.66 3.16 0.85
N LEU A 38 -10.37 2.28 1.55
CA LEU A 38 -10.21 0.83 1.41
C LEU A 38 -10.58 0.34 0.01
N LEU A 39 -11.64 0.89 -0.57
CA LEU A 39 -12.05 0.58 -1.93
C LEU A 39 -10.98 1.02 -2.93
N GLU A 40 -10.43 2.23 -2.77
CA GLU A 40 -9.34 2.74 -3.61
C GLU A 40 -8.12 1.81 -3.53
N GLN A 41 -7.70 1.42 -2.32
CA GLN A 41 -6.58 0.49 -2.15
C GLN A 41 -6.88 -0.88 -2.77
N ALA A 42 -8.07 -1.45 -2.54
CA ALA A 42 -8.46 -2.74 -3.11
C ALA A 42 -8.46 -2.70 -4.65
N ILE A 43 -8.94 -1.62 -5.25
CA ILE A 43 -8.92 -1.41 -6.70
C ILE A 43 -7.48 -1.26 -7.22
N ALA A 44 -6.61 -0.54 -6.50
CA ALA A 44 -5.23 -0.30 -6.89
C ALA A 44 -4.34 -1.56 -6.80
N TYR A 45 -4.57 -2.41 -5.79
CA TYR A 45 -3.82 -3.65 -5.57
C TYR A 45 -4.40 -4.87 -6.29
N SER A 46 -5.58 -4.75 -6.91
CA SER A 46 -6.13 -5.81 -7.75
C SER A 46 -5.20 -6.10 -8.94
N GLY A 47 -4.88 -7.38 -9.15
CA GLY A 47 -4.17 -7.83 -10.35
C GLY A 47 -5.03 -7.81 -11.63
N THR A 48 -6.31 -7.43 -11.52
CA THR A 48 -7.26 -7.34 -12.62
C THR A 48 -7.45 -5.88 -13.04
N GLY A 49 -7.51 -5.63 -14.35
CA GLY A 49 -7.82 -4.31 -14.89
C GLY A 49 -9.26 -3.89 -14.54
N ILE A 50 -9.40 -2.72 -13.92
CA ILE A 50 -10.68 -2.12 -13.55
C ILE A 50 -10.84 -0.80 -14.30
N VAL A 51 -12.01 -0.59 -14.91
CA VAL A 51 -12.38 0.64 -15.61
C VAL A 51 -13.76 1.12 -15.14
N ILE A 52 -13.95 2.43 -15.05
CA ILE A 52 -15.26 3.06 -14.82
C ILE A 52 -15.58 3.89 -16.05
N SER A 53 -16.77 3.69 -16.62
CA SER A 53 -17.28 4.46 -17.74
C SER A 53 -18.45 5.34 -17.32
N ASP A 54 -18.58 6.52 -17.93
CA ASP A 54 -19.77 7.35 -17.78
C ASP A 54 -20.86 6.92 -18.77
N ALA A 55 -21.85 6.18 -18.29
CA ALA A 55 -22.96 5.69 -19.11
C ALA A 55 -24.01 6.77 -19.46
N THR A 56 -23.85 8.00 -18.96
CA THR A 56 -24.75 9.14 -19.29
C THR A 56 -24.31 9.88 -20.54
N LEU A 57 -23.09 9.63 -21.01
CA LEU A 57 -22.52 10.24 -22.20
C LEU A 57 -22.59 9.28 -23.41
N PRO A 58 -22.69 9.81 -24.64
CA PRO A 58 -22.54 9.00 -25.85
C PRO A 58 -21.22 8.22 -25.84
N ASP A 59 -21.24 7.00 -26.36
CA ASP A 59 -20.10 6.09 -26.47
C ASP A 59 -19.50 5.58 -25.13
N ASN A 60 -20.13 5.88 -23.98
CA ASN A 60 -19.75 5.39 -22.65
C ASN A 60 -18.24 5.57 -22.35
N PRO A 61 -17.70 6.81 -22.39
CA PRO A 61 -16.27 7.05 -22.26
C PRO A 61 -15.74 6.51 -20.92
N ILE A 62 -14.55 5.91 -20.94
CA ILE A 62 -13.83 5.52 -19.73
C ILE A 62 -13.36 6.79 -19.03
N ILE A 63 -13.78 6.98 -17.78
CA ILE A 63 -13.44 8.13 -16.93
C ILE A 63 -12.41 7.79 -15.84
N TYR A 64 -12.15 6.49 -15.62
CA TYR A 64 -11.13 6.00 -14.70
C TYR A 64 -10.64 4.62 -15.13
N CYS A 65 -9.33 4.37 -14.98
CA CYS A 65 -8.75 3.03 -15.05
C CYS A 65 -7.70 2.86 -13.96
N ASN A 66 -7.60 1.66 -13.38
CA ASN A 66 -6.55 1.35 -12.41
C ASN A 66 -5.21 1.05 -13.08
N ARG A 67 -4.12 1.07 -12.31
CA ARG A 67 -2.76 0.81 -12.82
C ARG A 67 -2.60 -0.61 -13.42
N ALA A 68 -3.40 -1.57 -12.95
CA ALA A 68 -3.38 -2.93 -13.51
C ALA A 68 -3.88 -2.96 -14.95
N PHE A 69 -4.94 -2.21 -15.28
CA PHE A 69 -5.44 -2.07 -16.65
C PHE A 69 -4.34 -1.54 -17.59
N GLU A 70 -3.64 -0.49 -17.19
CA GLU A 70 -2.57 0.10 -18.00
C GLU A 70 -1.41 -0.88 -18.22
N LYS A 71 -1.03 -1.63 -17.18
CA LYS A 71 0.03 -2.64 -17.26
C LYS A 71 -0.34 -3.82 -18.17
N ILE A 72 -1.59 -4.28 -18.10
CA ILE A 72 -2.08 -5.42 -18.88
C ILE A 72 -2.22 -5.07 -20.36
N THR A 73 -2.75 -3.88 -20.64
CA THR A 73 -3.15 -3.50 -22.01
C THR A 73 -2.14 -2.62 -22.73
N GLY A 74 -1.29 -1.91 -21.99
CA GLY A 74 -0.36 -0.90 -22.53
C GLY A 74 -1.01 0.45 -22.85
N TYR A 75 -2.33 0.61 -22.63
CA TYR A 75 -3.01 1.89 -22.79
C TYR A 75 -2.96 2.71 -21.50
N SER A 76 -2.87 4.03 -21.62
CA SER A 76 -3.01 4.99 -20.51
C SER A 76 -4.20 5.90 -20.77
N LEU A 77 -4.88 6.35 -19.71
CA LEU A 77 -5.75 7.52 -19.81
C LEU A 77 -4.86 8.72 -20.14
N GLY A 78 -5.07 9.30 -21.32
CA GLY A 78 -4.31 10.45 -21.84
C GLY A 78 -4.69 11.76 -21.18
#